data_AF-A0A514ZZX1-F1
#
_entry.id   AF-A0A514ZZX1-F1
#
_cell.length_a   1.000
_cell.length_b   1.000
_cell.length_c   1.000
_cell.angle_alpha   90.00
_cell.angle_beta   90.00
_cell.angle_gamma   90.00
#
_symmetry.space_group_name_H-M   'P 1'
#
loop_
_entity.id
_entity.type
_entity.pdbx_description
1 polymer ?
#
loop_
_entity_poly.entity_id
_entity_poly.type
_entity_poly.pdbx_seq_one_letter_code
_entity_poly.pdbx_strand_id
1 'polypeptide(L)' 'MTRDLKAQGVNVSRPRVARLMKQANLKSVIQKKYVITTTDSKHTYPVAENHLNRQFNPVKPGQAWVSDLTARAAPLYSYG' A
#
# COMPACT_ATOMS: atom_id res chain seq x y z
N MET A 1 -6.94 -9.53 -15.95
CA MET A 1 -7.98 -10.32 -16.65
C MET A 1 -7.44 -11.34 -17.65
N THR A 2 -6.89 -10.97 -18.82
CA THR A 2 -6.41 -12.00 -19.78
C THR A 2 -5.28 -12.88 -19.21
N ARG A 3 -4.35 -12.28 -18.44
CA ARG A 3 -3.29 -13.03 -17.76
C ARG A 3 -3.86 -14.01 -16.73
N ASP A 4 -4.81 -13.56 -15.91
CA ASP A 4 -5.42 -14.37 -14.86
C ASP A 4 -6.23 -15.55 -15.45
N LEU A 5 -6.94 -15.31 -16.57
CA LEU A 5 -7.61 -16.38 -17.33
C LEU A 5 -6.61 -17.42 -17.88
N LYS A 6 -5.45 -16.97 -18.38
CA LYS A 6 -4.39 -17.89 -18.81
C LYS A 6 -3.79 -18.69 -17.65
N ALA A 7 -3.61 -18.06 -16.49
CA ALA A 7 -3.14 -18.74 -15.28
C ALA A 7 -4.13 -19.80 -14.78
N GLN A 8 -5.43 -19.60 -15.04
CA GLN A 8 -6.50 -20.58 -14.80
C GLN A 8 -6.60 -21.65 -15.91
N GLY A 9 -5.67 -21.70 -16.86
CA GLY A 9 -5.66 -22.66 -17.97
C GLY A 9 -6.62 -22.31 -19.12
N VAL A 10 -7.25 -21.15 -19.10
CA VAL A 10 -8.18 -20.73 -20.15
C VAL A 10 -7.40 -20.10 -21.31
N ASN A 11 -7.36 -20.79 -22.44
CA ASN A 11 -6.69 -20.29 -23.65
C ASN A 11 -7.57 -19.26 -24.38
N VAL A 12 -7.34 -17.97 -24.11
CA VAL A 12 -8.06 -16.85 -24.74
C VAL A 12 -7.12 -15.74 -25.20
N SER A 13 -7.46 -15.12 -26.33
CA SER A 13 -6.74 -13.96 -26.86
C SER A 13 -7.18 -12.66 -26.17
N ARG A 14 -6.26 -11.68 -26.09
CA ARG A 14 -6.54 -10.35 -25.52
C ARG A 14 -7.77 -9.67 -26.17
N PRO A 15 -7.93 -9.67 -27.51
CA PRO A 15 -9.10 -9.06 -28.16
C PRO A 15 -10.42 -9.73 -27.77
N ARG A 16 -10.42 -11.07 -27.62
CA ARG A 16 -11.62 -11.83 -27.22
C ARG A 16 -12.07 -11.45 -25.81
N VAL A 17 -11.13 -11.35 -24.88
CA VAL A 17 -11.42 -10.91 -23.50
C VAL A 17 -11.97 -9.48 -23.48
N ALA A 18 -11.37 -8.55 -24.23
CA ALA A 18 -11.83 -7.17 -24.31
C ALA A 18 -13.28 -7.06 -24.86
N ARG A 19 -13.61 -7.84 -25.91
CA ARG A 19 -14.96 -7.88 -26.48
C ARG A 19 -15.98 -8.39 -25.45
N LEU A 20 -15.66 -9.48 -24.76
CA LEU A 20 -16.55 -10.07 -23.74
C LEU A 20 -16.74 -9.12 -22.54
N MET A 21 -15.67 -8.48 -22.07
CA MET A 21 -15.76 -7.48 -21.01
C MET A 21 -16.66 -6.30 -21.41
N LYS A 22 -16.55 -5.82 -22.65
CA LYS A 22 -17.42 -4.74 -23.17
C LYS A 22 -18.89 -5.19 -23.23
N GLN A 23 -19.17 -6.41 -23.70
CA GLN A 23 -20.53 -6.96 -23.76
C GLN A 23 -21.14 -7.13 -22.36
N ALA A 24 -20.33 -7.53 -21.38
CA ALA A 24 -20.76 -7.68 -19.99
C ALA A 24 -20.72 -6.37 -19.19
N ASN A 25 -20.41 -5.24 -19.83
CA ASN A 25 -20.22 -3.92 -19.19
C ASN A 25 -19.20 -3.93 -18.03
N LEU A 26 -18.21 -4.82 -18.10
CA LEU A 26 -17.15 -5.00 -17.12
C LEU A 26 -15.92 -4.15 -17.48
N LYS A 27 -15.29 -3.57 -16.47
CA LYS A 27 -14.02 -2.81 -16.61
C LYS A 27 -12.95 -3.41 -15.73
N SER A 28 -11.72 -3.53 -16.26
CA SER A 28 -10.57 -3.91 -15.47
C SER A 28 -10.14 -2.70 -14.63
N VAL A 29 -10.42 -2.74 -13.33
CA VAL A 29 -9.91 -1.73 -12.39
C VAL A 29 -8.63 -2.28 -11.78
N ILE A 30 -7.50 -1.66 -12.11
CA ILE A 30 -6.25 -1.91 -11.39
C ILE A 30 -6.30 -1.05 -10.13
N GLN A 31 -6.33 -1.67 -8.95
CA GLN A 31 -6.14 -0.91 -7.71
C GLN A 31 -4.74 -0.29 -7.74
N LYS A 32 -4.67 1.04 -7.61
CA LYS A 32 -3.37 1.72 -7.43
C LYS A 32 -2.74 1.16 -6.15
N LYS A 33 -1.44 0.81 -6.22
CA LYS A 33 -0.67 0.51 -5.02
C LYS A 33 -0.81 1.69 -4.07
N TYR A 34 -1.31 1.44 -2.87
CA TYR A 34 -1.26 2.41 -1.79
C TYR A 34 0.21 2.57 -1.42
N VAL A 35 0.83 3.63 -1.91
CA VAL A 35 2.18 4.01 -1.49
C VAL A 35 2.01 4.70 -0.15
N ILE A 36 2.28 3.98 0.94
CA ILE A 36 2.50 4.61 2.24
C ILE A 36 3.83 5.36 2.11
N THR A 37 3.74 6.61 1.66
CA THR A 37 4.79 7.58 1.92
C THR A 37 4.64 7.89 3.39
N THR A 38 5.51 7.33 4.22
CA THR A 38 5.61 7.58 5.67
C THR A 38 5.18 9.00 5.97
N THR A 39 3.99 9.14 6.57
CA THR A 39 3.28 10.38 6.94
C THR A 39 3.85 11.64 6.29
N ASP A 40 3.29 12.06 5.15
CA ASP A 40 3.42 13.46 4.74
C ASP A 40 2.79 14.30 5.86
N SER A 41 3.66 14.88 6.69
CA SER A 41 3.34 15.66 7.88
C SER A 41 2.73 17.02 7.55
N LYS A 42 2.31 17.28 6.31
CA LYS A 42 1.43 18.39 5.94
C LYS A 42 -0.02 18.10 6.30
N HIS A 43 -0.27 17.82 7.55
CA HIS A 43 -1.62 17.80 8.08
C HIS A 43 -1.95 19.15 8.72
N THR A 44 -3.20 19.59 8.59
CA THR A 44 -3.67 20.83 9.19
C THR A 44 -3.90 20.71 10.70
N TYR A 45 -3.74 19.51 11.27
CA TYR A 45 -3.85 19.29 12.71
C TYR A 45 -2.66 19.90 13.47
N PRO A 46 -2.86 20.30 14.74
CA PRO A 46 -1.76 20.74 15.59
C PRO A 46 -0.72 19.61 15.72
N VAL A 47 0.52 19.94 15.39
CA VAL A 47 1.66 19.06 15.65
C VAL A 47 1.87 19.03 17.15
N ALA A 48 1.86 17.83 17.75
CA ALA A 48 2.16 17.69 19.16
C ALA A 48 3.57 18.21 19.45
N GLU A 49 3.74 18.90 20.58
CA GLU A 49 5.03 19.45 20.96
C GLU A 49 6.09 18.35 21.08
N ASN A 50 7.27 18.59 20.49
CA ASN A 50 8.39 17.67 20.63
C ASN A 50 9.02 17.81 22.02
N HIS A 51 8.48 17.08 22.99
CA HIS A 51 8.96 17.07 24.38
C HIS A 51 10.39 16.54 24.54
N LEU A 52 10.91 15.78 23.57
CA LEU A 52 12.25 15.20 23.64
C LEU A 52 13.32 16.17 23.15
N ASN A 53 13.01 17.03 22.18
CA ASN A 53 13.93 17.99 21.56
C ASN A 53 15.36 17.46 21.30
N ARG A 54 15.47 16.20 20.85
CA ARG A 54 16.75 15.47 20.62
C ARG A 54 17.63 15.28 21.87
N GLN A 55 17.08 15.40 23.07
CA GLN A 55 17.74 15.11 24.34
C GLN A 55 17.59 13.63 24.68
N PHE A 56 18.56 12.81 24.26
CA PHE A 56 18.54 11.35 24.45
C PHE A 56 19.16 10.89 25.78
N ASN A 57 19.43 11.81 26.71
CA ASN A 57 20.04 11.50 28.00
C ASN A 57 19.10 11.91 29.16
N PRO A 58 18.05 11.11 29.44
CA PRO A 58 17.17 11.36 30.58
C PRO A 58 17.91 11.17 31.91
N VAL A 59 17.56 11.98 32.90
CA VAL A 59 18.19 11.96 34.24
C VAL A 59 17.85 10.67 35.00
N LYS A 60 16.69 10.07 34.73
CA LYS A 60 16.23 8.82 35.33
C LYS A 60 15.66 7.86 34.28
N PRO A 61 15.74 6.54 34.49
CA PRO A 61 15.04 5.57 33.66
C PRO A 61 13.53 5.83 33.60
N GLY A 62 12.91 5.59 32.45
CA GLY A 62 11.45 5.74 32.27
C GLY A 62 10.95 7.18 32.10
N GLN A 63 11.81 8.14 31.80
CA GLN A 63 11.38 9.52 31.47
C GLN A 63 11.08 9.73 29.98
N ALA A 64 11.54 8.82 29.13
CA ALA A 64 11.29 8.84 27.69
C ALA A 64 11.10 7.41 27.19
N TRP A 65 10.10 7.22 26.33
CA TRP A 65 9.83 5.95 25.65
C TRP A 65 9.69 6.21 24.16
N VAL A 66 10.23 5.29 23.35
CA VAL A 66 10.13 5.32 21.89
C VAL A 66 9.60 3.96 21.43
N SER A 67 8.70 3.98 20.45
CA SER A 67 8.22 2.79 19.76
C SER A 67 8.27 3.05 18.26
N ASP A 68 8.72 2.06 17.48
CA ASP A 68 8.59 2.07 16.03
C ASP A 68 7.38 1.23 15.59
N LEU A 69 6.81 1.57 14.44
CA LEU A 69 5.78 0.78 13.78
C LEU A 69 6.28 0.41 12.40
N THR A 70 6.62 -0.86 12.22
CA THR A 70 7.02 -1.40 10.93
C THR A 70 5.81 -2.06 10.26
N ALA A 71 5.23 -1.40 9.26
CA ALA A 71 4.19 -2.01 8.42
C ALA A 71 4.84 -2.98 7.42
N ARG A 72 4.51 -4.27 7.53
CA ARG A 72 4.91 -5.25 6.50
C ARG A 72 4.11 -4.99 5.23
N ALA A 73 4.79 -4.65 4.14
CA ALA A 73 4.19 -4.67 2.82
C ALA A 73 3.89 -6.13 2.45
N ALA A 74 2.61 -6.48 2.31
CA ALA A 74 2.23 -7.77 1.73
C ALA A 74 2.83 -7.85 0.31
N PRO A 75 3.41 -8.99 -0.10
CA PRO A 75 3.98 -9.13 -1.43
C PRO A 75 2.89 -8.84 -2.46
N LEU A 76 3.16 -7.86 -3.32
CA LEU A 76 2.25 -7.45 -4.36
C LEU A 76 2.34 -8.50 -5.46
N TYR A 77 1.48 -9.52 -5.37
CA TYR A 77 1.25 -10.61 -6.32
C TYR A 77 2.38 -10.83 -7.35
N SER A 78 3.22 -11.84 -7.14
CA SER A 78 4.05 -12.38 -8.22
C SER A 78 3.14 -13.09 -9.22
N TYR A 79 3.14 -12.63 -10.46
CA TYR A 79 2.65 -13.42 -11.59
C TYR A 79 3.76 -13.47 -12.62
N GLY A 80 4.32 -14.67 -12.80
CA GLY A 80 5.00 -15.05 -14.03
C GLY A 80 4.04 -15.11 -15.21
#